data_AF-A0A8J6L2F5-F1
#
_entry.id   AF-A0A8J6L2F5-F1
#
_cell.length_a   1.000
_cell.length_b   1.000
_cell.length_c   1.000
_cell.angle_alpha   90.00
_cell.angle_beta   90.00
_cell.angle_gamma   90.00
#
_symmetry.space_group_name_H-M   'P 1'
#
loop_
_entity.id
_entity.type
_entity.pdbx_description
1 polymer ?
#
loop_
_entity_poly.entity_id
_entity_poly.type
_entity_poly.pdbx_seq_one_letter_code
_entity_poly.pdbx_strand_id
1 'polypeptide(L)'
;ECLSRLLASCGTIKTVELQEKPDLAESPKEPTSKFFHPKPVPEETKAKEEEGVPDEEGWVKVTRRGRRPVLPRTEAASLRVLEKEKRKRARKELLNFYAWQHRETKMEHLAQLRKKFEEDKQRIELMRAQRKFRPY
;
A
#
# COMPACT_ATOMS: atom_id res chain seq x y z
N GLU A 1 20.44 12.90 -21.75
CA GLU A 1 21.56 13.88 -21.88
C GLU A 1 22.61 13.84 -20.77
N CYS A 2 22.43 13.09 -19.66
CA CYS A 2 23.39 13.12 -18.55
C CYS A 2 24.62 12.21 -18.76
N LEU A 3 24.45 11.04 -19.36
CA LEU A 3 25.53 10.05 -19.54
C LEU A 3 26.58 10.50 -20.57
N SER A 4 26.17 11.20 -21.62
CA SER A 4 27.08 11.73 -22.64
C SER A 4 28.04 12.78 -22.09
N ARG A 5 27.61 13.60 -21.11
CA ARG A 5 28.49 14.57 -20.44
C ARG A 5 29.50 13.91 -19.49
N LEU A 6 29.08 12.84 -18.80
CA LEU A 6 29.94 12.10 -17.86
C LEU A 6 31.05 11.31 -18.58
N LEU A 7 30.75 10.78 -19.77
CA LEU A 7 31.67 9.93 -20.54
C LEU A 7 32.41 10.70 -21.66
N ALA A 8 32.35 12.03 -21.67
CA ALA A 8 33.00 12.84 -22.70
C ALA A 8 34.55 12.74 -22.65
N SER A 9 35.14 12.46 -21.49
CA SER A 9 36.59 12.35 -21.32
C SER A 9 37.15 10.97 -21.69
N CYS A 10 36.32 9.93 -21.76
CA CYS A 10 36.76 8.55 -22.02
C CYS A 10 36.65 8.13 -23.50
N GLY A 11 36.41 9.07 -24.40
CA GLY A 11 36.43 8.85 -25.85
C GLY A 11 35.06 8.50 -26.44
N THR A 12 35.03 8.21 -27.75
CA THR A 12 33.78 7.94 -28.46
C THR A 12 33.25 6.54 -28.09
N ILE A 13 32.05 6.48 -27.52
CA ILE A 13 31.38 5.24 -27.13
C ILE A 13 31.05 4.43 -28.39
N LYS A 14 31.64 3.24 -28.54
CA LYS A 14 31.45 2.37 -29.72
C LYS A 14 30.14 1.56 -29.64
N THR A 15 29.80 1.05 -28.46
CA THR A 15 28.59 0.27 -28.22
C THR A 15 28.12 0.48 -26.78
N VAL A 16 26.80 0.48 -26.57
CA VAL A 16 26.18 0.46 -25.24
C VAL A 16 25.30 -0.78 -25.19
N GLU A 17 25.66 -1.74 -24.35
CA GLU A 17 24.80 -2.88 -24.07
C GLU A 17 23.79 -2.47 -23.00
N LEU A 18 22.58 -2.16 -23.42
CA LEU A 18 21.44 -1.97 -22.52
C LEU A 18 20.90 -3.35 -22.16
N GLN A 19 21.16 -3.80 -20.94
CA GLN A 19 20.45 -4.95 -20.40
C GLN A 19 19.00 -4.56 -20.15
N GLU A 20 18.09 -5.18 -20.88
CA GLU A 20 16.67 -5.07 -20.60
C GLU A 20 16.38 -5.64 -19.21
N LYS A 21 15.48 -4.97 -18.47
CA LYS A 21 15.02 -5.49 -17.19
C LYS A 21 14.43 -6.87 -17.46
N PRO A 22 14.84 -7.92 -16.72
CA PRO A 22 14.33 -9.26 -16.97
C PRO A 22 12.81 -9.25 -16.84
N ASP A 23 12.14 -9.73 -17.89
CA ASP A 23 10.69 -9.87 -17.90
C ASP A 23 10.25 -10.74 -16.72
N LEU A 24 9.18 -10.31 -16.07
CA LEU A 24 8.64 -10.87 -14.83
C LEU A 24 8.00 -12.28 -15.00
N ALA A 25 8.43 -13.04 -16.01
CA ALA A 25 7.82 -14.30 -16.44
C ALA A 25 8.71 -15.54 -16.27
N GLU A 26 9.94 -15.41 -15.79
CA GLU A 26 10.72 -16.57 -15.34
C GLU A 26 11.07 -16.43 -13.87
N SER A 27 10.13 -16.87 -13.02
CA SER A 27 10.44 -17.21 -11.63
C SER A 27 11.67 -18.13 -11.62
N PRO A 28 12.68 -17.90 -10.76
CA PRO A 28 13.80 -18.82 -10.61
C PRO A 28 13.25 -20.23 -10.45
N LYS A 29 13.65 -21.16 -11.34
CA LYS A 29 13.29 -22.57 -11.20
C LYS A 29 13.75 -22.99 -9.82
N GLU A 30 12.79 -23.29 -8.94
CA GLU A 30 13.06 -23.67 -7.55
C GLU A 30 14.10 -24.80 -7.56
N PRO A 31 15.15 -24.74 -6.73
CA PRO A 31 16.15 -25.80 -6.68
C PRO A 31 15.45 -27.09 -6.28
N THR A 32 15.31 -28.01 -7.23
CA THR A 32 14.68 -29.31 -7.01
C THR A 32 15.54 -30.07 -6.00
N SER A 33 15.06 -30.15 -4.76
CA SER A 33 15.74 -30.94 -3.74
C SER A 33 15.84 -32.39 -4.22
N LYS A 34 16.97 -33.06 -3.93
CA LYS A 34 17.15 -34.49 -4.26
C LYS A 34 16.22 -35.41 -3.44
N PHE A 35 15.57 -34.87 -2.40
CA PHE A 35 14.79 -35.65 -1.42
C PHE A 35 13.28 -35.49 -1.59
N PHE A 36 12.82 -34.31 -1.99
CA PHE A 36 11.42 -34.04 -2.26
C PHE A 36 11.20 -33.83 -3.76
N HIS A 37 10.49 -34.79 -4.35
CA HIS A 37 9.90 -34.65 -5.68
C HIS A 37 8.41 -34.32 -5.48
N PRO A 38 8.01 -33.04 -5.42
CA PRO A 38 6.60 -32.69 -5.38
C PRO A 38 5.96 -33.19 -6.68
N LYS A 39 5.05 -34.16 -6.57
CA LYS A 39 4.25 -34.59 -7.72
C LYS A 39 3.36 -33.41 -8.12
N PRO A 40 3.38 -32.96 -9.38
CA PRO A 40 2.43 -31.97 -9.83
C PRO A 40 1.03 -32.56 -9.66
N VAL A 41 0.18 -31.89 -8.88
CA VAL A 41 -1.22 -32.32 -8.69
C VAL A 41 -1.92 -32.14 -10.04
N PRO A 42 -2.43 -33.21 -10.68
CA PRO A 42 -2.97 -33.15 -12.04
C PRO A 42 -4.24 -32.29 -12.17
N GLU A 43 -4.84 -31.89 -11.06
CA GLU A 43 -6.00 -31.00 -11.02
C GLU A 43 -5.63 -29.55 -11.33
N GLU A 44 -4.43 -29.11 -10.94
CA GLU A 44 -4.01 -27.72 -11.15
C GLU A 44 -3.75 -27.40 -12.60
N THR A 45 -3.39 -28.38 -13.44
CA THR A 45 -3.13 -28.19 -14.88
C THR A 45 -4.43 -28.19 -15.69
N LYS A 46 -5.36 -29.09 -15.38
CA LYS A 46 -6.68 -29.17 -16.02
C LYS A 46 -7.50 -27.89 -15.82
N ALA A 47 -7.46 -27.33 -14.60
CA ALA A 47 -8.13 -26.07 -14.30
C ALA A 47 -7.52 -24.85 -15.02
N LYS A 48 -6.29 -24.94 -15.57
CA LYS A 48 -5.69 -23.89 -16.41
C LYS A 48 -6.17 -23.97 -17.85
N GLU A 49 -6.39 -25.19 -18.32
CA GLU A 49 -6.80 -25.49 -19.69
C GLU A 49 -8.30 -25.19 -19.88
N GLU A 50 -9.11 -25.38 -18.84
CA GLU A 50 -10.53 -25.01 -18.80
C GLU A 50 -10.75 -23.51 -18.50
N GLU A 51 -9.69 -22.73 -18.29
CA GLU A 51 -9.77 -21.32 -17.91
C GLU A 51 -9.95 -20.43 -19.15
N GLY A 52 -11.13 -19.83 -19.32
CA GLY A 52 -11.42 -18.90 -20.42
C GLY A 52 -12.04 -19.53 -21.66
N VAL A 53 -12.33 -20.84 -21.63
CA VAL A 53 -13.21 -21.47 -22.61
C VAL A 53 -14.65 -21.05 -22.30
N PRO A 54 -15.36 -20.39 -23.23
CA PRO A 54 -16.79 -20.13 -23.07
C PRO A 54 -17.56 -21.44 -23.12
N ASP A 55 -18.48 -21.65 -22.19
CA ASP A 55 -19.41 -22.78 -22.23
C ASP A 55 -20.35 -22.64 -23.44
N GLU A 56 -21.10 -23.69 -23.80
CA GLU A 56 -22.04 -23.69 -24.93
C GLU A 56 -23.13 -22.60 -24.81
N GLU A 57 -23.44 -22.14 -23.60
CA GLU A 57 -24.30 -20.98 -23.31
C GLU A 57 -23.57 -19.62 -23.26
N GLY A 58 -22.29 -19.55 -23.63
CA GLY A 58 -21.50 -18.31 -23.72
C GLY A 58 -21.11 -17.67 -22.38
N TRP A 59 -21.28 -18.37 -21.26
CA TRP A 59 -20.82 -17.90 -19.96
C TRP A 59 -19.32 -18.16 -19.80
N VAL A 60 -18.61 -17.17 -19.27
CA VAL A 60 -17.18 -17.28 -18.95
C VAL A 60 -17.00 -17.41 -17.45
N LYS A 61 -16.45 -18.54 -17.01
CA LYS A 61 -16.16 -18.80 -15.60
C LYS A 61 -15.00 -17.91 -15.12
N VAL A 62 -15.30 -16.91 -14.28
CA VAL A 62 -14.27 -16.06 -13.65
C VAL A 62 -13.59 -16.82 -12.52
N THR A 63 -12.46 -17.43 -12.81
CA THR A 63 -11.57 -18.05 -11.85
C THR A 63 -10.56 -17.02 -11.33
N ARG A 64 -10.51 -16.80 -10.01
CA ARG A 64 -9.50 -15.92 -9.41
C ARG A 64 -8.23 -16.73 -9.10
N ARG A 65 -7.26 -16.75 -10.02
CA ARG A 65 -5.88 -17.15 -9.66
C ARG A 65 -5.22 -16.10 -8.80
N GLY A 66 -5.30 -16.29 -7.49
CA GLY A 66 -4.50 -15.54 -6.55
C GLY A 66 -4.01 -16.47 -5.44
N ARG A 67 -2.74 -16.85 -5.51
CA ARG A 67 -2.05 -17.48 -4.37
C ARG A 67 -1.93 -16.40 -3.30
N ARG A 68 -2.88 -16.36 -2.36
CA ARG A 68 -2.70 -15.54 -1.16
C ARG A 68 -1.58 -16.22 -0.37
N PRO A 69 -0.39 -15.62 -0.21
CA PRO A 69 0.62 -16.21 0.64
C PRO A 69 0.01 -16.41 2.02
N VAL A 70 0.29 -17.57 2.63
CA VAL A 70 -0.12 -17.84 4.00
C VAL A 70 0.45 -16.69 4.84
N LEU A 71 -0.42 -16.01 5.58
CA LEU A 71 -0.02 -14.88 6.41
C LEU A 71 1.11 -15.38 7.35
N PRO A 72 2.28 -14.74 7.39
CA PRO A 72 3.36 -15.19 8.25
C PRO A 72 2.88 -15.17 9.71
N ARG A 73 3.23 -16.21 10.47
CA ARG A 73 2.87 -16.34 11.90
C ARG A 73 3.76 -15.44 12.76
N THR A 74 3.73 -14.14 12.51
CA THR A 74 4.43 -13.11 13.28
C THR A 74 3.42 -12.22 14.01
N GLU A 75 3.81 -11.70 15.17
CA GLU A 75 2.94 -10.83 15.98
C GLU A 75 2.53 -9.57 15.20
N ALA A 76 3.45 -8.98 14.44
CA ALA A 76 3.17 -7.83 13.59
C ALA A 76 2.11 -8.13 12.50
N ALA A 77 2.10 -9.34 11.94
CA ALA A 77 1.08 -9.75 10.99
C ALA A 77 -0.29 -9.91 11.66
N SER A 78 -0.33 -10.48 12.87
CA SER A 78 -1.56 -10.58 13.68
C SER A 78 -2.11 -9.21 14.06
N LEU A 79 -1.26 -8.27 14.48
CA LEU A 79 -1.66 -6.89 14.79
C LEU A 79 -2.28 -6.20 13.59
N ARG A 80 -1.70 -6.35 12.39
CA ARG A 80 -2.25 -5.80 11.14
C ARG A 80 -3.62 -6.40 10.79
N VAL A 81 -3.86 -7.67 11.08
CA VAL A 81 -5.18 -8.30 10.90
C VAL A 81 -6.18 -7.69 11.89
N LEU A 82 -5.82 -7.61 13.17
CA LEU A 82 -6.68 -7.03 14.20
C LEU A 82 -7.01 -5.56 13.91
N GLU A 83 -6.04 -4.77 13.45
CA GLU A 83 -6.26 -3.37 13.06
C GLU A 83 -7.23 -3.26 11.87
N LYS A 84 -7.07 -4.13 10.85
CA LYS A 84 -8.00 -4.19 9.72
C LYS A 84 -9.40 -4.60 10.17
N GLU A 85 -9.53 -5.50 11.13
CA GLU A 85 -10.83 -5.85 11.70
C GLU A 85 -11.46 -4.70 12.47
N LYS A 86 -10.70 -4.01 13.32
CA LYS A 86 -11.16 -2.80 14.03
C LYS A 86 -11.63 -1.73 13.05
N ARG A 87 -10.87 -1.48 11.98
CA ARG A 87 -11.27 -0.53 10.92
C ARG A 87 -12.54 -0.97 10.20
N LYS A 88 -12.71 -2.27 9.94
CA LYS A 88 -13.94 -2.82 9.35
C LYS A 88 -15.14 -2.67 10.28
N ARG A 89 -14.95 -2.90 11.60
CA ARG A 89 -16.00 -2.69 12.61
C ARG A 89 -16.37 -1.20 12.69
N ALA A 90 -15.40 -0.31 12.87
CA ALA A 90 -15.63 1.14 12.88
C ALA A 90 -16.29 1.68 11.60
N ARG A 91 -15.99 1.11 10.43
CA ARG A 91 -16.68 1.49 9.18
C ARG A 91 -18.14 1.02 9.12
N LYS A 92 -18.44 -0.12 9.75
CA LYS A 92 -19.80 -0.69 9.82
C LYS A 92 -20.62 -0.08 10.95
N GLU A 93 -19.95 0.37 12.01
CA GLU A 93 -20.54 1.12 13.10
C GLU A 93 -20.98 2.48 12.53
N LEU A 94 -22.25 2.58 12.17
CA LEU A 94 -22.89 3.82 11.77
C LEU A 94 -23.09 4.66 13.04
N LEU A 95 -22.00 5.25 13.55
CA LEU A 95 -21.99 5.96 14.82
C LEU A 95 -22.94 7.17 14.85
N ASN A 96 -23.32 7.66 13.67
CA ASN A 96 -24.17 8.83 13.47
C ASN A 96 -25.29 8.48 12.48
N PHE A 97 -26.34 7.83 12.97
CA PHE A 97 -27.52 7.52 12.16
C PHE A 97 -28.29 8.78 11.75
N TYR A 98 -28.25 9.83 12.59
CA TYR A 98 -29.03 11.04 12.38
C TYR A 98 -28.18 12.26 12.03
N ALA A 99 -28.73 13.15 11.21
CA ALA A 99 -28.08 14.38 10.80
C ALA A 99 -27.72 15.31 11.98
N TRP A 100 -28.51 15.30 13.06
CA TRP A 100 -28.24 16.11 14.25
C TRP A 100 -26.99 15.65 15.00
N GLN A 101 -26.69 14.35 15.03
CA GLN A 101 -25.47 13.80 15.65
C GLN A 101 -24.22 14.27 14.91
N HIS A 102 -24.29 14.28 13.57
CA HIS A 102 -23.23 14.85 12.74
C HIS A 102 -23.08 16.36 12.94
N ARG A 103 -24.18 17.08 13.17
CA ARG A 103 -24.12 18.51 13.46
C ARG A 103 -23.45 18.77 14.81
N GLU A 104 -23.83 18.01 15.83
CA GLU A 104 -23.29 18.14 17.19
C GLU A 104 -21.78 17.87 17.22
N THR A 105 -21.34 16.75 16.65
CA THR A 105 -19.90 16.39 16.61
C THR A 105 -19.04 17.42 15.85
N LYS A 106 -19.57 17.99 14.76
CA LYS A 106 -18.89 19.08 14.04
C LYS A 106 -18.84 20.37 14.87
N MET A 107 -19.91 20.70 15.59
CA MET A 107 -19.96 21.88 16.45
C MET A 107 -19.01 21.75 17.63
N GLU A 108 -18.96 20.59 18.28
CA GLU A 108 -18.02 20.29 19.35
C GLU A 108 -16.57 20.41 18.86
N HIS A 109 -16.26 19.83 17.70
CA HIS A 109 -14.92 19.93 17.12
C HIS A 109 -14.54 21.39 16.80
N LEU A 110 -15.48 22.18 16.27
CA LEU A 110 -15.26 23.61 15.99
C LEU A 110 -15.04 24.41 17.28
N ALA A 111 -15.78 24.10 18.35
CA ALA A 111 -15.60 24.73 19.65
C ALA A 111 -14.22 24.41 20.25
N GLN A 112 -13.76 23.16 20.15
CA GLN A 112 -12.43 22.75 20.58
C GLN A 112 -11.32 23.50 19.81
N LEU A 113 -11.48 23.69 18.50
CA LEU A 113 -10.52 24.45 17.69
C LEU A 113 -10.46 25.93 18.09
N ARG A 114 -11.62 26.56 18.33
CA ARG A 114 -11.69 27.95 18.80
C ARG A 114 -10.99 28.13 20.15
N LYS A 115 -11.25 27.23 21.09
CA LYS A 115 -10.60 27.25 22.41
C LYS A 115 -9.07 27.16 22.31
N LYS A 116 -8.55 26.19 21.55
CA LYS A 116 -7.10 26.03 21.34
C LYS A 116 -6.49 27.25 20.66
N PHE A 117 -7.20 27.85 19.70
CA PHE A 117 -6.72 29.05 19.02
C PHE A 117 -6.60 30.25 19.98
N GLU A 118 -7.56 30.44 20.90
CA GLU A 118 -7.50 31.48 21.92
C GLU A 118 -6.33 31.26 22.89
N GLU A 119 -6.13 30.02 23.36
CA GLU A 119 -4.99 29.65 24.20
C GLU A 119 -3.64 29.92 23.51
N ASP A 120 -3.53 29.54 22.23
CA ASP A 120 -2.32 29.77 21.44
C ASP A 120 -2.09 31.27 21.19
N LYS A 121 -3.16 32.04 20.96
CA LYS A 121 -3.07 33.50 20.83
C LYS A 121 -2.50 34.14 22.10
N GLN A 122 -3.02 33.75 23.27
CA GLN A 122 -2.51 34.21 24.57
C GLN A 122 -1.04 33.82 24.76
N ARG A 123 -0.66 32.58 24.43
CA ARG A 123 0.73 32.11 24.51
C ARG A 123 1.66 32.95 23.61
N ILE A 124 1.23 33.24 22.39
CA ILE A 124 2.01 34.05 21.43
C ILE A 124 2.15 35.49 21.93
N GLU A 125 1.11 36.08 22.51
CA GLU A 125 1.16 37.44 23.08
C GLU A 125 2.18 37.52 24.23
N LEU A 126 2.17 36.53 25.14
CA LEU A 126 3.18 36.43 26.20
C LEU A 126 4.60 36.29 25.63
N MET A 127 4.79 35.42 24.63
CA MET A 127 6.09 35.25 23.98
C MET A 127 6.55 36.51 23.25
N ARG A 128 5.63 37.23 22.59
CA ARG A 128 5.92 38.50 21.92
C ARG A 128 6.31 39.58 22.93
N ALA A 129 5.63 39.66 24.07
CA ALA A 129 5.97 40.60 25.13
C ALA A 129 7.34 40.28 25.77
N GLN A 130 7.67 39.00 25.94
CA GLN A 130 8.98 38.57 26.47
C GLN A 130 10.12 38.73 25.46
N ARG A 131 9.83 38.70 24.15
CA ARG A 131 10.83 38.89 23.11
C ARG A 131 11.41 40.30 23.17
N LYS A 132 12.70 40.39 23.49
CA LYS A 132 13.49 41.61 23.31
C LYS A 132 14.08 41.62 21.90
N PHE A 133 13.66 42.57 21.09
CA PHE A 133 14.18 42.78 19.74
C PHE A 133 15.68 43.11 19.80
N ARG A 134 16.51 42.36 19.06
CA ARG A 134 17.95 42.56 18.93
C ARG A 134 18.25 42.98 17.48
N PRO A 135 18.46 44.27 17.20
CA PRO A 135 18.52 44.80 15.83
C PRO A 135 19.87 44.63 15.11
N TYR A 136 20.90 44.07 15.77
CA TYR A 136 22.26 43.90 15.25
C TYR A 136 22.69 42.45 15.40
#